data_AF-A0A376L3M1-F1
#
_entry.id   AF-A0A376L3M1-F1
#
_cell.length_a   1.000
_cell.length_b   1.000
_cell.length_c   1.000
_cell.angle_alpha   90.00
_cell.angle_beta   90.00
_cell.angle_gamma   90.00
#
_symmetry.space_group_name_H-M   'P 1'
#
loop_
_entity.id
_entity.type
_entity.pdbx_description
1 polymer ?
#
loop_
_entity_poly.entity_id
_entity_poly.type
_entity_poly.pdbx_seq_one_letter_code
_entity_poly.pdbx_strand_id
1 'polypeptide(L)'
;MAGARYFAETTALRPDCAIIGEPTSLQPVRAHKGHISNAIRIQGQSGHSSDPARGVNAIELMHDAIGHILQLRDNLKERYHYEAFTVPYPTLNLGHIHGGDASNRICACCELHMDIRPLPGMTLNELNGLLNDALAPVSERWPVV
;
A
#
# COMPACT_ATOMS: atom_id res chain seq x y z
N MET A 1 14.53 -8.00 1.02
CA MET A 1 15.86 -8.25 0.41
C MET A 1 16.14 -9.74 0.38
N ALA A 2 16.33 -10.36 -0.80
CA ALA A 2 16.51 -11.81 -0.92
C ALA A 2 17.83 -12.31 -0.29
N GLY A 3 18.93 -11.58 -0.45
CA GLY A 3 20.25 -11.98 0.07
C GLY A 3 20.32 -12.00 1.60
N ALA A 4 19.85 -10.93 2.26
CA ALA A 4 19.80 -10.87 3.72
C ALA A 4 18.90 -11.98 4.31
N ARG A 5 17.76 -12.26 3.65
CA ARG A 5 16.88 -13.37 4.04
C ARG A 5 17.58 -14.72 3.90
N TYR A 6 18.18 -14.99 2.74
CA TYR A 6 18.92 -16.23 2.51
C TYR A 6 20.06 -16.42 3.51
N PHE A 7 20.84 -15.38 3.78
CA PHE A 7 21.90 -15.43 4.79
C PHE A 7 21.33 -15.77 6.17
N ALA A 8 20.27 -15.09 6.62
CA ALA A 8 19.64 -15.36 7.91
C ALA A 8 19.06 -16.79 8.00
N GLU A 9 18.53 -17.34 6.90
CA GLU A 9 17.96 -18.68 6.83
C GLU A 9 19.02 -19.80 6.77
N THR A 10 20.22 -19.52 6.25
CA THR A 10 21.23 -20.56 5.95
C THR A 10 22.51 -20.46 6.78
N THR A 11 22.76 -19.33 7.43
CA THR A 11 23.99 -19.10 8.19
C THR A 11 23.98 -19.82 9.54
N ALA A 12 25.13 -20.35 9.93
CA ALA A 12 25.37 -20.83 11.30
C ALA A 12 25.96 -19.73 12.21
N LEU A 13 26.33 -18.58 11.64
CA LEU A 13 26.95 -17.48 12.37
C LEU A 13 25.96 -16.82 13.35
N ARG A 14 26.45 -16.49 14.54
CA ARG A 14 25.69 -15.78 15.59
C ARG A 14 26.46 -14.57 16.10
N PRO A 15 26.62 -13.52 15.27
CA PRO A 15 27.34 -12.33 15.70
C PRO A 15 26.53 -11.55 16.75
N ASP A 16 27.22 -10.87 17.66
CA ASP A 16 26.58 -9.97 18.64
C ASP A 16 26.01 -8.70 17.98
N CYS A 17 26.56 -8.30 16.83
CA CYS A 17 26.11 -7.13 16.08
C CYS A 17 26.32 -7.28 14.57
N ALA A 18 25.56 -6.51 13.79
CA ALA A 18 25.73 -6.37 12.35
C ALA A 18 25.80 -4.88 11.97
N ILE A 19 26.72 -4.52 11.09
CA ILE A 19 26.87 -3.17 10.53
C ILE A 19 26.59 -3.28 9.03
N ILE A 20 25.58 -2.54 8.55
CA ILE A 20 25.20 -2.50 7.14
C ILE A 20 25.74 -1.19 6.54
N GLY A 21 26.61 -1.31 5.54
CA GLY A 21 27.29 -0.18 4.89
C GLY A 21 26.40 0.58 3.92
N GLU A 22 25.44 1.33 4.44
CA GLU A 22 24.61 2.26 3.68
C GLU A 22 25.29 3.64 3.55
N PRO A 23 24.93 4.47 2.56
CA PRO A 23 25.52 5.81 2.36
C PRO A 23 25.00 6.82 3.40
N THR A 24 25.33 6.63 4.68
CA THR A 24 24.90 7.48 5.81
C THR A 24 25.90 8.57 6.15
N SER A 25 26.84 8.89 5.26
CA SER A 25 27.92 9.86 5.50
C SER A 25 28.70 9.58 6.80
N LEU A 26 28.94 8.29 7.08
CA LEU A 26 29.59 7.79 8.32
C LEU A 26 28.85 8.14 9.61
N GLN A 27 27.57 8.53 9.53
CA GLN A 27 26.72 8.75 10.69
C GLN A 27 25.99 7.45 11.06
N PRO A 28 26.02 7.03 12.34
CA PRO A 28 25.29 5.83 12.76
C PRO A 28 23.77 6.01 12.66
N VAL A 29 23.12 5.16 11.87
CA VAL A 29 21.66 5.06 11.77
C VAL A 29 21.23 3.75 12.44
N ARG A 30 20.39 3.85 13.47
CA ARG A 30 19.99 2.70 14.32
C ARG A 30 18.64 2.10 13.93
N ALA A 31 17.88 2.77 13.07
CA ALA A 31 16.58 2.32 12.61
C ALA A 31 16.31 2.85 11.20
N HIS A 32 15.52 2.12 10.43
CA HIS A 32 14.94 2.58 9.17
C HIS A 32 13.47 2.17 9.13
N LYS A 33 12.66 2.88 8.34
CA LYS A 33 11.27 2.47 8.09
C LYS A 33 11.25 1.24 7.19
N GLY A 34 10.29 0.36 7.41
CA GLY A 34 10.06 -0.74 6.48
C GLY A 34 9.53 -0.26 5.12
N HIS A 35 9.27 -1.20 4.23
CA HIS A 35 8.70 -0.95 2.92
C HIS A 35 7.77 -2.09 2.53
N ILE A 36 6.53 -1.75 2.19
CA ILE A 36 5.58 -2.62 1.51
C ILE A 36 5.08 -1.89 0.25
N SER A 37 4.96 -2.63 -0.84
CA SER A 37 4.29 -2.18 -2.06
C SER A 37 3.09 -3.08 -2.32
N ASN A 38 1.93 -2.48 -2.58
CA ASN A 38 0.68 -3.17 -2.85
C ASN A 38 0.04 -2.61 -4.12
N ALA A 39 -0.76 -3.44 -4.78
CA ALA A 39 -1.65 -3.00 -5.85
C ALA A 39 -3.09 -3.33 -5.47
N ILE A 40 -3.99 -2.38 -5.69
CA ILE A 40 -5.44 -2.59 -5.65
C ILE A 40 -5.89 -2.63 -7.10
N ARG A 41 -6.54 -3.72 -7.47
CA ARG A 41 -7.11 -3.89 -8.80
C ARG A 41 -8.61 -4.02 -8.67
N ILE A 42 -9.33 -3.24 -9.45
CA ILE A 42 -10.77 -3.23 -9.48
C ILE A 42 -11.25 -3.68 -10.85
N GLN A 43 -12.07 -4.72 -10.87
CA GLN A 43 -12.76 -5.19 -12.06
C GLN A 43 -14.21 -4.70 -12.05
N GLY A 44 -14.54 -3.85 -13.02
CA GLY A 44 -15.89 -3.38 -13.30
C GLY A 44 -16.51 -4.13 -14.48
N GLN A 45 -17.49 -3.51 -15.11
CA GLN A 45 -18.20 -4.04 -16.27
C GLN A 45 -18.29 -2.97 -17.35
N SER A 46 -17.79 -3.29 -18.55
CA SER A 46 -17.82 -2.35 -19.67
C SER A 46 -19.23 -2.15 -20.22
N GLY A 47 -19.47 -1.01 -20.83
CA GLY A 47 -20.72 -0.63 -21.47
C GLY A 47 -20.57 0.69 -22.22
N HIS A 48 -21.64 1.11 -22.91
CA HIS A 48 -21.67 2.40 -23.58
C HIS A 48 -21.84 3.50 -22.53
N SER A 49 -21.03 4.55 -22.55
CA SER A 49 -21.07 5.57 -21.49
C SER A 49 -22.39 6.35 -21.42
N SER A 50 -23.18 6.36 -22.50
CA SER A 50 -24.53 6.95 -22.51
C SER A 50 -25.62 6.06 -21.87
N ASP A 51 -25.31 4.83 -21.48
CA ASP A 51 -26.21 3.91 -20.78
C ASP A 51 -25.51 3.31 -19.54
N PRO A 52 -25.28 4.12 -18.49
CA PRO A 52 -24.49 3.73 -17.32
C PRO A 52 -25.10 2.56 -16.54
N ALA A 53 -26.41 2.31 -16.66
CA ALA A 53 -27.09 1.20 -16.00
C ALA A 53 -26.63 -0.18 -16.51
N ARG A 54 -25.93 -0.24 -17.65
CA ARG A 54 -25.45 -1.48 -18.27
C ARG A 54 -23.99 -1.80 -17.99
N GLY A 55 -23.34 -1.06 -17.10
CA GLY A 55 -21.96 -1.31 -16.71
C GLY A 55 -21.66 -0.90 -15.27
N VAL A 56 -20.42 -1.13 -14.86
CA VAL A 56 -19.88 -0.75 -13.56
C VAL A 56 -18.55 -0.08 -13.81
N ASN A 57 -18.44 1.20 -13.48
CA ASN A 57 -17.25 1.99 -13.78
C ASN A 57 -16.15 1.76 -12.74
N ALA A 58 -15.09 1.05 -13.11
CA ALA A 58 -13.97 0.73 -12.23
C ALA A 58 -13.22 1.97 -11.71
N ILE A 59 -13.26 3.10 -12.43
CA ILE A 59 -12.64 4.36 -11.96
C ILE A 59 -13.45 4.97 -10.82
N GLU A 60 -14.79 4.91 -10.88
CA GLU A 60 -15.67 5.41 -9.82
C GLU A 60 -15.51 4.59 -8.53
N LEU A 61 -15.40 3.27 -8.67
CA LEU A 61 -15.08 2.38 -7.56
C LEU A 61 -13.69 2.63 -6.98
N MET A 62 -12.69 2.87 -7.84
CA MET A 62 -11.33 3.20 -7.38
C MET A 62 -11.29 4.53 -6.65
N HIS A 63 -12.08 5.51 -7.09
CA HIS A 63 -12.24 6.78 -6.38
C HIS A 63 -12.77 6.56 -4.95
N ASP A 64 -13.77 5.70 -4.77
CA ASP A 64 -14.31 5.34 -3.45
C ASP A 64 -13.24 4.65 -2.57
N ALA A 65 -12.53 3.65 -3.14
CA ALA A 65 -11.44 2.97 -2.47
C ALA A 65 -10.31 3.92 -2.03
N ILE A 66 -9.91 4.86 -2.90
CA ILE A 66 -8.92 5.90 -2.58
C ILE A 66 -9.37 6.74 -1.37
N GLY A 67 -10.66 7.09 -1.29
CA GLY A 67 -11.21 7.79 -0.13
C GLY A 67 -10.91 7.07 1.19
N HIS A 68 -11.20 5.77 1.24
CA HIS A 68 -10.91 4.94 2.42
C HIS A 68 -9.41 4.78 2.72
N ILE A 69 -8.58 4.64 1.67
CA ILE A 69 -7.12 4.53 1.82
C ILE A 69 -6.52 5.83 2.39
N LEU A 70 -7.03 6.99 1.97
CA LEU A 70 -6.58 8.28 2.50
C LEU A 70 -6.99 8.46 3.96
N GLN A 71 -8.18 8.00 4.36
CA GLN A 71 -8.58 7.94 5.77
C GLN A 71 -7.65 7.01 6.58
N LEU A 72 -7.30 5.84 6.05
CA LEU A 72 -6.33 4.94 6.68
C LEU A 72 -4.97 5.63 6.85
N ARG A 73 -4.47 6.35 5.84
CA ARG A 73 -3.21 7.11 5.93
C ARG A 73 -3.26 8.11 7.09
N ASP A 74 -4.35 8.84 7.23
CA ASP A 74 -4.49 9.85 8.28
C ASP A 74 -4.58 9.18 9.66
N ASN A 75 -5.30 8.07 9.78
CA ASN A 75 -5.33 7.24 11.00
C ASN A 75 -3.95 6.69 11.38
N LEU A 76 -3.16 6.22 10.41
CA LEU A 76 -1.79 5.73 10.64
C LEU A 76 -0.90 6.87 11.19
N LYS A 77 -1.07 8.08 10.66
CA LYS A 77 -0.32 9.26 11.09
C LYS A 77 -0.62 9.65 12.54
N GLU A 78 -1.87 9.51 12.96
CA GLU A 78 -2.31 9.87 14.32
C GLU A 78 -1.94 8.80 15.36
N ARG A 79 -2.06 7.52 15.00
CA ARG A 79 -1.93 6.40 15.94
C ARG A 79 -0.50 5.95 16.22
N TYR A 80 0.41 6.17 15.27
CA TYR A 80 1.75 5.62 15.33
C TYR A 80 2.80 6.72 15.33
N HIS A 81 3.75 6.60 16.24
CA HIS A 81 4.83 7.57 16.40
C HIS A 81 6.14 6.89 16.78
N TYR A 82 7.24 7.36 16.20
CA TYR A 82 8.61 6.91 16.49
C TYR A 82 9.55 8.11 16.42
N GLU A 83 9.92 8.63 17.59
CA GLU A 83 10.61 9.91 17.78
C GLU A 83 11.95 10.01 17.03
N ALA A 84 12.64 8.88 16.82
CA ALA A 84 13.94 8.88 16.17
C ALA A 84 13.92 9.14 14.65
N PHE A 85 12.74 9.33 14.04
CA PHE A 85 12.60 9.69 12.63
C PHE A 85 12.08 11.11 12.44
N THR A 86 12.63 11.82 11.44
CA THR A 86 12.16 13.16 11.03
C THR A 86 10.69 13.16 10.60
N VAL A 87 10.24 12.09 9.94
CA VAL A 87 8.82 11.81 9.72
C VAL A 87 8.46 10.69 10.67
N PRO A 88 7.94 10.99 11.88
CA PRO A 88 7.87 10.03 12.97
C PRO A 88 6.70 9.05 12.85
N TYR A 89 5.94 9.06 11.76
CA TYR A 89 4.77 8.21 11.54
C TYR A 89 4.90 7.36 10.27
N PRO A 90 4.09 6.31 10.08
CA PRO A 90 4.05 5.54 8.85
C PRO A 90 3.58 6.41 7.69
N THR A 91 4.21 6.30 6.52
CA THR A 91 3.78 7.06 5.33
C THR A 91 3.12 6.11 4.34
N LEU A 92 2.04 6.57 3.71
CA LEU A 92 1.38 5.90 2.60
C LEU A 92 1.41 6.84 1.39
N ASN A 93 1.82 6.33 0.24
CA ASN A 93 1.90 7.06 -1.00
C ASN A 93 1.17 6.32 -2.13
N LEU A 94 0.38 7.06 -2.90
CA LEU A 94 -0.31 6.57 -4.10
C LEU A 94 0.60 6.83 -5.29
N GLY A 95 1.32 5.80 -5.75
CA GLY A 95 2.44 5.95 -6.67
C GLY A 95 2.06 5.90 -8.15
N HIS A 96 1.03 5.14 -8.51
CA HIS A 96 0.62 4.97 -9.90
C HIS A 96 -0.84 4.52 -9.99
N ILE A 97 -1.62 5.14 -10.87
CA ILE A 97 -3.01 4.76 -11.15
C ILE A 97 -3.21 4.64 -12.66
N HIS A 98 -3.89 3.59 -13.09
CA HIS A 98 -4.18 3.35 -14.50
C HIS A 98 -5.57 2.70 -14.68
N GLY A 99 -6.39 3.27 -15.55
CA GLY A 99 -7.71 2.74 -15.90
C GLY A 99 -8.34 3.49 -17.07
N GLY A 100 -9.19 2.79 -17.81
CA GLY A 100 -9.90 3.32 -18.98
C GLY A 100 -9.08 3.24 -20.29
N ASP A 101 -9.79 3.19 -21.40
CA ASP A 101 -9.24 3.10 -22.76
C ASP A 101 -9.92 4.06 -23.75
N ALA A 102 -11.15 4.52 -23.47
CA ALA A 102 -11.88 5.49 -24.28
C ALA A 102 -12.86 6.31 -23.42
N SER A 103 -13.08 7.59 -23.77
CA SER A 103 -13.99 8.49 -23.04
C SER A 103 -15.48 8.16 -23.22
N ASN A 104 -15.83 7.44 -24.29
CA ASN A 104 -17.20 7.03 -24.61
C ASN A 104 -17.52 5.59 -24.15
N ARG A 105 -16.69 5.02 -23.27
CA ARG A 105 -16.82 3.64 -22.77
C ARG A 105 -16.74 3.61 -21.26
N ILE A 106 -17.60 2.82 -20.62
CA ILE A 106 -17.52 2.54 -19.19
C ILE A 106 -16.25 1.73 -18.92
N CYS A 107 -15.40 2.24 -18.04
CA CYS A 107 -14.13 1.62 -17.69
C CYS A 107 -14.36 0.31 -16.92
N ALA A 108 -13.83 -0.80 -17.45
CA ALA A 108 -13.99 -2.12 -16.84
C ALA A 108 -12.84 -2.54 -15.92
N CYS A 109 -11.73 -1.79 -15.87
CA CYS A 109 -10.59 -2.13 -15.02
C CYS A 109 -9.83 -0.88 -14.60
N CYS A 110 -9.52 -0.77 -13.32
CA CYS A 110 -8.65 0.27 -12.78
C CYS A 110 -7.68 -0.35 -11.77
N GLU A 111 -6.41 0.03 -11.84
CA GLU A 111 -5.35 -0.48 -10.97
C GLU A 111 -4.60 0.69 -10.31
N LEU A 112 -4.38 0.58 -9.01
CA LEU A 112 -3.69 1.55 -8.17
C LEU A 112 -2.53 0.87 -7.45
N HIS A 113 -1.31 1.35 -7.68
CA HIS A 113 -0.11 0.95 -6.95
C HIS A 113 0.17 1.95 -5.85
N MET A 114 0.47 1.44 -4.67
CA MET A 114 0.80 2.23 -3.49
C MET A 114 1.98 1.64 -2.74
N ASP A 115 2.66 2.48 -1.96
CA ASP A 115 3.65 2.03 -1.00
C ASP A 115 3.35 2.53 0.41
N ILE A 116 3.64 1.68 1.39
CA ILE A 116 3.54 2.00 2.81
C ILE A 116 4.94 1.83 3.43
N ARG A 117 5.35 2.81 4.23
CA ARG A 117 6.60 2.80 5.01
C ARG A 117 6.28 2.60 6.50
N PRO A 118 6.14 1.36 6.99
CA PRO A 118 5.90 1.09 8.41
C PRO A 118 7.01 1.62 9.32
N LEU A 119 6.64 1.87 10.57
CA LEU A 119 7.60 2.05 11.66
C LEU A 119 8.08 0.69 12.18
N PRO A 120 9.26 0.62 12.84
CA PRO A 120 9.69 -0.55 13.59
C PRO A 120 8.59 -1.05 14.54
N GLY A 121 8.39 -2.37 14.59
CA GLY A 121 7.37 -3.01 15.41
C GLY A 121 6.04 -3.26 14.70
N MET A 122 5.77 -2.60 13.56
CA MET A 122 4.60 -2.92 12.74
C MET A 122 4.87 -4.16 11.88
N THR A 123 3.94 -5.11 11.91
CA THR A 123 4.02 -6.34 11.11
C THR A 123 3.27 -6.19 9.78
N LEU A 124 3.64 -7.02 8.81
CA LEU A 124 2.95 -7.08 7.52
C LEU A 124 1.48 -7.52 7.68
N ASN A 125 1.21 -8.44 8.60
CA ASN A 125 -0.14 -8.95 8.85
C ASN A 125 -1.07 -7.87 9.41
N GLU A 126 -0.59 -7.06 10.36
CA GLU A 126 -1.37 -5.93 10.89
C GLU A 126 -1.69 -4.92 9.79
N LEU A 127 -0.71 -4.58 8.95
CA LEU A 127 -0.92 -3.63 7.86
C LEU A 127 -1.88 -4.15 6.79
N ASN A 128 -1.79 -5.44 6.43
CA ASN A 128 -2.74 -6.06 5.53
C ASN A 128 -4.15 -6.08 6.14
N GLY A 129 -4.28 -6.34 7.44
CA GLY A 129 -5.55 -6.26 8.17
C GLY A 129 -6.16 -4.86 8.08
N LEU A 130 -5.38 -3.82 8.40
CA LEU A 130 -5.83 -2.43 8.32
C LEU A 130 -6.26 -2.01 6.91
N LEU A 131 -5.55 -2.49 5.87
CA LEU A 131 -5.93 -2.25 4.48
C LEU A 131 -7.25 -2.95 4.12
N ASN A 132 -7.42 -4.22 4.52
CA ASN A 132 -8.65 -4.96 4.28
C ASN A 132 -9.84 -4.30 4.99
N ASP A 133 -9.67 -3.90 6.25
CA ASP A 133 -10.71 -3.21 7.03
C ASP A 133 -11.09 -1.87 6.38
N ALA A 134 -10.11 -1.11 5.88
CA ALA A 134 -10.36 0.15 5.19
C ALA A 134 -11.16 -0.08 3.88
N LEU A 135 -10.90 -1.17 3.16
CA LEU A 135 -11.54 -1.49 1.88
C LEU A 135 -12.83 -2.30 2.03
N ALA A 136 -13.15 -2.82 3.22
CA ALA A 136 -14.34 -3.61 3.47
C ALA A 136 -15.65 -2.94 2.99
N PRO A 137 -15.88 -1.62 3.23
CA PRO A 137 -17.11 -0.97 2.76
C PRO A 137 -17.28 -0.98 1.23
N VAL A 138 -16.18 -0.87 0.49
CA VAL A 138 -16.19 -0.93 -0.98
C VAL A 138 -16.44 -2.36 -1.45
N SER A 139 -15.79 -3.32 -0.79
CA SER A 139 -15.89 -4.77 -1.06
C SER A 139 -17.30 -5.30 -0.83
N GLU A 140 -17.96 -4.88 0.25
CA GLU A 140 -19.32 -5.28 0.61
C GLU A 140 -20.35 -4.71 -0.35
N ARG A 141 -20.16 -3.47 -0.79
CA ARG A 141 -21.03 -2.80 -1.76
C ARG A 141 -20.87 -3.40 -3.17
N TRP A 142 -19.68 -3.93 -3.48
CA TRP A 142 -19.33 -4.49 -4.79
C TRP A 142 -18.58 -5.83 -4.65
N PRO A 143 -19.29 -6.94 -4.36
CA PRO A 143 -18.65 -8.22 -4.02
C PRO A 143 -17.99 -8.97 -5.20
N VAL A 144 -18.00 -8.40 -6.41
CA VAL A 144 -17.45 -9.00 -7.64
C VAL A 144 -16.16 -8.27 -8.09
N VAL A 145 -15.46 -7.65 -7.14
CA VAL A 145 -14.21 -6.89 -7.39
C VAL A 145 -13.00 -7.74 -7.07
#